data_AF-A0A9X3EXQ4-F1
#
_entry.id   AF-A0A9X3EXQ4-F1
#
_cell.length_a   1.000
_cell.length_b   1.000
_cell.length_c   1.000
_cell.angle_alpha   90.00
_cell.angle_beta   90.00
_cell.angle_gamma   90.00
#
_symmetry.space_group_name_H-M   'P 1'
#
loop_
_entity.id
_entity.type
_entity.pdbx_description
1 polymer ?
#
loop_
_entity_poly.entity_id
_entity_poly.type
_entity_poly.pdbx_seq_one_letter_code
_entity_poly.pdbx_strand_id
1 'polypeptide(L)'
;MDLLPGLPAGGFSLIYIDPPFNTGQTQRRAQLRTVRDADGDRTGFKGQRYRTIKLGERRYADVFDDYLEFLWPRLEQAHRLLAADGSFFLHLDYREVHYAKIACDQIFGRECFMNEIVWSYDYGGRSKSRWSAKHDNILWYARDPARYTFQYEAIDRIPYMAPGLVGPEKAARGKTPTDVWWQTIVSPQGREKTGYPTQKPLKILERIVVVHSRPGDLLLDFFAGSGSFGEAALRHGRDVVLVDQNPEAVEVMRRRLEFAAPTLEALGSLVLLQRETVAAAPDEAPATGPLAAESPTGEDRPAAASLEQDAAPGDSPEVEDRPAASPESTRQDAAPGESLADEAPREAEVTLAAETSETPAIVGEGPAAAEEVG
;
A
#
# COMPACT_ATOMS: atom_id res chain seq x y z
N MET A 1 7.86 -3.81 -18.38
CA MET A 1 7.15 -2.57 -18.78
C MET A 1 6.16 -2.84 -19.91
N ASP A 2 6.06 -4.10 -20.32
CA ASP A 2 5.45 -4.54 -21.57
C ASP A 2 3.94 -4.76 -21.43
N LEU A 3 3.48 -4.92 -20.18
CA LEU A 3 2.09 -5.11 -19.81
C LEU A 3 1.34 -3.80 -19.55
N LEU A 4 1.95 -2.88 -18.80
CA LEU A 4 1.28 -1.67 -18.32
C LEU A 4 0.67 -0.81 -19.44
N PRO A 5 1.35 -0.58 -20.58
CA PRO A 5 0.77 0.19 -21.70
C PRO A 5 -0.52 -0.41 -22.26
N GLY A 6 -0.70 -1.73 -22.19
CA GLY A 6 -1.91 -2.43 -22.65
C GLY A 6 -3.10 -2.35 -21.70
N LEU A 7 -2.89 -1.93 -20.45
CA LEU A 7 -3.95 -1.79 -19.46
C LEU A 7 -4.78 -0.51 -19.70
N PRO A 8 -6.10 -0.53 -19.40
CA PRO A 8 -7.00 0.61 -19.64
C PRO A 8 -6.63 1.81 -18.78
N ALA A 9 -6.54 2.99 -19.40
CA ALA A 9 -6.33 4.25 -18.69
C ALA A 9 -7.53 4.54 -17.77
N GLY A 10 -7.26 5.04 -16.57
CA GLY A 10 -8.31 5.36 -15.59
C GLY A 10 -9.10 4.16 -15.05
N GLY A 11 -8.64 2.92 -15.28
CA GLY A 11 -9.37 1.70 -14.94
C GLY A 11 -9.24 1.23 -13.49
N PHE A 12 -8.31 1.79 -12.71
CA PHE A 12 -7.96 1.25 -11.39
C PHE A 12 -8.27 2.26 -10.27
N SER A 13 -9.11 1.88 -9.32
CA SER A 13 -9.51 2.75 -8.20
C SER A 13 -8.40 2.90 -7.15
N LEU A 14 -7.51 1.91 -7.04
CA LEU A 14 -6.38 1.93 -6.11
C LEU A 14 -5.18 1.22 -6.73
N ILE A 15 -4.04 1.92 -6.72
CA ILE A 15 -2.75 1.37 -7.12
C ILE A 15 -1.83 1.39 -5.90
N TYR A 16 -1.30 0.23 -5.52
CA TYR A 16 -0.27 0.10 -4.49
C TYR A 16 0.98 -0.48 -5.13
N ILE A 17 2.14 0.11 -4.86
CA ILE A 17 3.42 -0.44 -5.30
C ILE A 17 4.47 -0.48 -4.19
N ASP A 18 5.21 -1.57 -4.18
CA ASP A 18 6.35 -1.84 -3.29
C ASP A 18 7.56 -2.20 -4.17
N PRO A 19 8.11 -1.22 -4.93
CA PRO A 19 9.24 -1.47 -5.81
C PRO A 19 10.47 -1.93 -5.00
N PRO A 20 11.53 -2.42 -5.67
CA PRO A 20 12.81 -2.69 -4.99
C PRO A 20 13.33 -1.44 -4.28
N PHE A 21 13.94 -1.60 -3.10
CA PHE A 21 14.36 -0.47 -2.23
C PHE A 21 15.77 0.05 -2.55
N ASN A 22 16.42 -0.50 -3.58
CA ASN A 22 17.79 -0.18 -3.97
C ASN A 22 18.79 -0.36 -2.82
N THR A 23 18.70 -1.49 -2.11
CA THR A 23 19.54 -1.73 -0.91
C THR A 23 21.02 -1.92 -1.23
N GLY A 24 21.40 -1.97 -2.51
CA GLY A 24 22.77 -2.19 -2.97
C GLY A 24 23.23 -3.64 -2.84
N GLN A 25 22.30 -4.58 -2.58
CA GLN A 25 22.58 -6.00 -2.45
C GLN A 25 21.53 -6.82 -3.18
N THR A 26 21.94 -7.86 -3.92
CA THR A 26 20.99 -8.90 -4.36
C THR A 26 20.38 -9.55 -3.13
N GLN A 27 19.07 -9.42 -2.95
CA GLN A 27 18.37 -10.07 -1.85
C GLN A 27 18.40 -11.58 -2.10
N ARG A 28 19.05 -12.32 -1.21
CA ARG A 28 19.20 -13.78 -1.28
C ARG A 28 18.63 -14.39 -0.01
N ARG A 29 17.55 -15.17 -0.13
CA ARG A 29 17.02 -15.93 1.01
C ARG A 29 17.15 -17.43 0.74
N ALA A 30 18.09 -18.05 1.43
CA ALA A 30 18.16 -19.51 1.48
C ALA A 30 16.90 -20.05 2.16
N GLN A 31 16.15 -20.90 1.46
CA GLN A 31 15.07 -21.65 2.07
C GLN A 31 15.71 -22.80 2.85
N LEU A 32 15.68 -22.69 4.17
CA LEU A 32 16.18 -23.70 5.07
C LEU A 32 14.99 -24.36 5.74
N ARG A 33 14.81 -25.66 5.51
CA ARG A 33 13.95 -26.50 6.34
C ARG A 33 14.82 -27.16 7.38
N THR A 34 14.30 -27.27 8.58
CA THR A 34 15.02 -27.98 9.62
C THR A 34 14.20 -29.13 10.12
N VAL A 35 14.80 -30.32 10.10
CA VAL A 35 14.17 -31.57 10.50
C VAL A 35 14.93 -32.10 11.72
N ARG A 36 14.23 -32.69 12.68
CA ARG A 36 14.87 -33.29 13.85
C ARG A 36 15.71 -34.47 13.39
N ASP A 37 16.95 -34.52 13.84
CA ASP A 37 17.93 -35.53 13.43
C ASP A 37 19.00 -35.63 14.52
N ALA A 38 19.23 -36.83 15.06
CA ALA A 38 20.24 -37.07 16.07
C ALA A 38 21.65 -36.62 15.62
N ASP A 39 21.93 -36.75 14.32
CA ASP A 39 23.20 -36.35 13.70
C ASP A 39 23.17 -34.94 13.11
N GLY A 40 22.12 -34.17 13.41
CA GLY A 40 21.86 -32.87 12.82
C GLY A 40 22.95 -31.81 13.06
N ASP A 41 23.18 -30.93 12.09
CA ASP A 41 24.18 -29.86 12.13
C ASP A 41 23.89 -28.76 13.17
N ARG A 42 22.72 -28.77 13.80
CA ARG A 42 22.25 -27.75 14.74
C ARG A 42 21.69 -28.35 16.02
N THR A 43 22.04 -27.74 17.16
CA THR A 43 21.38 -28.02 18.45
C THR A 43 20.28 -26.99 18.72
N GLY A 44 19.06 -27.46 18.95
CA GLY A 44 17.88 -26.67 19.29
C GLY A 44 17.48 -26.78 20.77
N PHE A 45 16.26 -26.34 21.07
CA PHE A 45 15.75 -26.28 22.44
C PHE A 45 15.75 -27.66 23.14
N LYS A 46 16.12 -27.71 24.43
CA LYS A 46 16.30 -28.94 25.22
C LYS A 46 17.33 -29.94 24.64
N GLY A 47 18.38 -29.45 23.99
CA GLY A 47 19.47 -30.28 23.49
C GLY A 47 19.09 -31.15 22.28
N GLN A 48 17.94 -30.89 21.66
CA GLN A 48 17.49 -31.67 20.50
C GLN A 48 18.31 -31.32 19.26
N ARG A 49 18.77 -32.33 18.53
CA ARG A 49 19.58 -32.17 17.33
C ARG A 49 18.69 -32.07 16.09
N TYR A 50 19.13 -31.27 15.13
CA TYR A 50 18.36 -30.88 13.96
C TYR A 50 19.27 -30.76 12.74
N ARG A 51 18.86 -31.31 11.58
CA ARG A 51 19.56 -31.15 10.31
C ARG A 51 18.92 -30.04 9.49
N THR A 52 19.73 -29.11 9.02
CA THR A 52 19.34 -28.07 8.07
C THR A 52 19.38 -28.63 6.66
N ILE A 53 18.22 -28.69 6.02
CA ILE A 53 18.05 -29.05 4.61
C ILE A 53 17.87 -27.76 3.82
N LYS A 54 18.81 -27.45 2.93
CA LYS A 54 18.70 -26.34 1.98
C LYS A 54 17.70 -26.75 0.89
N LEU A 55 16.51 -26.16 0.90
CA LEU A 55 15.44 -26.41 -0.07
C LEU A 55 15.59 -25.60 -1.36
N GLY A 56 16.42 -24.56 -1.35
CA GLY A 56 16.64 -23.68 -2.49
C GLY A 56 17.14 -22.30 -2.05
N GLU A 57 17.31 -21.40 -3.00
CA GLU A 57 17.69 -20.00 -2.77
C GLU A 57 16.86 -19.11 -3.68
N ARG A 58 16.06 -18.22 -3.09
CA ARG A 58 15.29 -17.22 -3.84
C ARG A 58 16.12 -15.96 -4.03
N ARG A 59 16.17 -15.43 -5.26
CA ARG A 59 16.99 -14.25 -5.61
C ARG A 59 16.18 -13.23 -6.39
N TYR A 60 16.43 -11.94 -6.14
CA TYR A 60 15.95 -10.85 -6.98
C TYR A 60 16.95 -9.67 -6.96
N ALA A 61 17.03 -8.93 -8.07
CA ALA A 61 17.97 -7.82 -8.25
C ALA A 61 17.46 -6.54 -7.56
N ASP A 62 18.25 -5.98 -6.66
CA ASP A 62 17.91 -4.77 -5.88
C ASP A 62 19.08 -3.77 -5.89
N VAL A 63 19.56 -3.48 -7.12
CA VAL A 63 20.65 -2.53 -7.43
C VAL A 63 20.29 -1.80 -8.72
N PHE A 64 20.17 -0.48 -8.65
CA PHE A 64 19.89 0.39 -9.79
C PHE A 64 20.81 1.62 -9.71
N ASP A 65 21.70 1.79 -10.69
CA ASP A 65 22.64 2.94 -10.75
C ASP A 65 21.89 4.27 -10.94
N ASP A 66 20.76 4.23 -11.67
CA ASP A 66 19.75 5.30 -11.72
C ASP A 66 18.38 4.72 -11.36
N TYR A 67 18.07 4.74 -10.06
CA TYR A 67 16.79 4.25 -9.53
C TYR A 67 15.58 5.02 -10.09
N LEU A 68 15.76 6.31 -10.39
CA LEU A 68 14.70 7.14 -10.94
C LEU A 68 14.44 6.81 -12.41
N GLU A 69 15.47 6.57 -13.23
CA GLU A 69 15.28 6.09 -14.61
C GLU A 69 14.45 4.79 -14.64
N PHE A 70 14.68 3.91 -13.67
CA PHE A 70 13.87 2.70 -13.50
C PHE A 70 12.42 3.02 -13.09
N LEU A 71 12.22 3.82 -12.05
CA LEU A 71 10.90 4.02 -11.44
C LEU A 71 10.00 4.98 -12.24
N TRP A 72 10.58 6.01 -12.85
CA TRP A 72 9.87 7.10 -13.53
C TRP A 72 8.83 6.63 -14.56
N PRO A 73 9.18 5.82 -15.59
CA PRO A 73 8.18 5.42 -16.59
C PRO A 73 7.06 4.56 -16.00
N ARG A 74 7.29 3.93 -14.84
CA ARG A 74 6.26 3.14 -14.13
C ARG A 74 5.32 4.04 -13.33
N LEU A 75 5.83 5.13 -12.76
CA LEU A 75 5.01 6.16 -12.12
C LEU A 75 4.12 6.89 -13.15
N GLU A 76 4.62 7.16 -14.35
CA GLU A 76 3.81 7.70 -15.44
C GLU A 76 2.65 6.75 -15.82
N GLN A 77 2.93 5.44 -15.86
CA GLN A 77 1.88 4.44 -16.07
C GLN A 77 0.91 4.39 -14.89
N ALA A 78 1.37 4.43 -13.64
CA ALA A 78 0.49 4.49 -12.48
C ALA A 78 -0.47 5.68 -12.57
N HIS A 79 0.04 6.87 -12.87
CA HIS A 79 -0.80 8.05 -13.08
C HIS A 79 -1.79 7.87 -14.24
N ARG A 80 -1.36 7.32 -15.39
CA ARG A 80 -2.27 7.07 -16.53
C ARG A 80 -3.39 6.08 -16.17
N LEU A 81 -3.06 5.02 -15.43
CA LEU A 81 -3.95 3.90 -15.12
C LEU A 81 -4.92 4.20 -13.98
N LEU A 82 -4.58 5.13 -13.09
CA LEU A 82 -5.39 5.46 -11.92
C LEU A 82 -6.69 6.16 -12.30
N ALA A 83 -7.81 5.71 -11.76
CA ALA A 83 -9.13 6.32 -11.91
C ALA A 83 -9.15 7.78 -11.41
N ALA A 84 -10.12 8.57 -11.88
CA ALA A 84 -10.22 9.99 -11.53
C ALA A 84 -10.42 10.25 -10.03
N ASP A 85 -11.08 9.34 -9.31
CA ASP A 85 -11.26 9.36 -7.85
C ASP A 85 -10.35 8.36 -7.11
N GLY A 86 -9.32 7.86 -7.81
CA GLY A 86 -8.43 6.83 -7.31
C GLY A 86 -7.29 7.34 -6.42
N SER A 87 -6.70 6.42 -5.66
CA SER A 87 -5.50 6.69 -4.85
C SER A 87 -4.30 5.84 -5.28
N PHE A 88 -3.11 6.43 -5.19
CA PHE A 88 -1.83 5.78 -5.43
C PHE A 88 -1.00 5.74 -4.14
N PHE A 89 -0.45 4.57 -3.84
CA PHE A 89 0.42 4.32 -2.69
C PHE A 89 1.79 3.82 -3.16
N LEU A 90 2.85 4.49 -2.72
CA LEU A 90 4.24 4.08 -2.96
C LEU A 90 4.91 3.75 -1.62
N HIS A 91 5.32 2.50 -1.46
CA HIS A 91 6.00 2.00 -0.27
C HIS A 91 7.52 1.91 -0.50
N LEU A 92 8.31 2.60 0.32
CA LEU A 92 9.76 2.63 0.26
C LEU A 92 10.39 2.72 1.65
N ASP A 93 11.71 2.55 1.73
CA ASP A 93 12.49 2.98 2.89
C ASP A 93 13.14 4.36 2.69
N TYR A 94 13.85 4.82 3.72
CA TYR A 94 14.50 6.13 3.76
C TYR A 94 15.47 6.44 2.61
N ARG A 95 15.98 5.42 1.90
CA ARG A 95 17.02 5.60 0.87
C ARG A 95 16.48 6.31 -0.36
N GLU A 96 15.34 5.84 -0.86
CA GLU A 96 14.80 6.28 -2.15
C GLU A 96 13.51 7.09 -2.02
N VAL A 97 12.84 7.07 -0.86
CA VAL A 97 11.53 7.70 -0.69
C VAL A 97 11.51 9.18 -1.07
N HIS A 98 12.54 9.94 -0.72
CA HIS A 98 12.58 11.39 -0.98
C HIS A 98 12.74 11.71 -2.47
N TYR A 99 13.56 10.92 -3.18
CA TYR A 99 13.75 11.06 -4.62
C TYR A 99 12.49 10.63 -5.38
N ALA A 100 11.88 9.52 -4.97
CA ALA A 100 10.64 9.04 -5.55
C ALA A 100 9.47 9.98 -5.29
N LYS A 101 9.41 10.64 -4.12
CA LYS A 101 8.44 11.69 -3.83
C LYS A 101 8.57 12.86 -4.81
N ILE A 102 9.79 13.31 -5.10
CA ILE A 102 10.02 14.40 -6.07
C ILE A 102 9.52 13.99 -7.46
N ALA A 103 9.74 12.74 -7.87
CA ALA A 103 9.19 12.22 -9.13
C ALA A 103 7.65 12.17 -9.11
N CYS A 104 7.05 11.69 -8.02
CA CYS A 104 5.59 11.69 -7.87
C CYS A 104 5.01 13.10 -7.90
N ASP A 105 5.63 14.07 -7.23
CA ASP A 105 5.22 15.49 -7.25
C ASP A 105 5.23 16.07 -8.67
N GLN A 106 6.16 15.66 -9.53
CA GLN A 106 6.24 16.11 -10.93
C GLN A 106 5.18 15.45 -11.82
N ILE A 107 4.83 14.20 -11.54
CA ILE A 107 3.89 13.41 -12.36
C ILE A 107 2.44 13.65 -11.96
N PHE A 108 2.15 13.62 -10.66
CA PHE A 108 0.80 13.77 -10.10
C PHE A 108 0.45 15.23 -9.79
N GLY A 109 1.45 16.08 -9.49
CA GLY A 109 1.24 17.39 -8.88
C GLY A 109 1.50 17.35 -7.37
N ARG A 110 1.99 18.45 -6.80
CA ARG A 110 2.31 18.55 -5.36
C ARG A 110 1.06 18.59 -4.50
N GLU A 111 0.00 19.20 -5.02
CA GLU A 111 -1.33 19.29 -4.43
C GLU A 111 -2.01 17.92 -4.30
N CYS A 112 -1.62 16.95 -5.12
CA CYS A 112 -2.13 15.58 -5.10
C CYS A 112 -1.50 14.73 -3.99
N PHE A 113 -0.41 15.20 -3.37
CA PHE A 113 0.18 14.54 -2.20
C PHE A 113 -0.69 14.76 -0.97
N MET A 114 -1.24 13.67 -0.42
CA MET A 114 -2.19 13.73 0.69
C MET A 114 -1.46 13.73 2.04
N ASN A 115 -0.63 12.71 2.27
CA ASN A 115 0.26 12.62 3.42
C ASN A 115 1.33 11.52 3.23
N GLU A 116 2.23 11.47 4.19
CA GLU A 116 3.21 10.40 4.36
C GLU A 116 2.82 9.55 5.56
N ILE A 117 2.70 8.24 5.35
CA ILE A 117 2.40 7.27 6.38
C ILE A 117 3.71 6.59 6.81
N VAL A 118 3.98 6.61 8.12
CA VAL A 118 5.14 5.94 8.72
C VAL A 118 4.71 4.59 9.24
N TRP A 119 5.09 3.51 8.55
CA TRP A 119 4.91 2.16 9.07
C TRP A 119 6.06 1.81 10.01
N SER A 120 5.79 1.77 11.32
CA SER A 120 6.78 1.41 12.33
C SER A 120 6.65 -0.04 12.80
N TYR A 121 7.81 -0.67 13.07
CA TYR A 121 7.94 -2.06 13.52
C TYR A 121 9.16 -2.26 14.44
N ASP A 122 9.18 -3.34 15.25
CA ASP A 122 10.20 -3.60 16.29
C ASP A 122 11.35 -4.51 15.83
N TYR A 123 11.23 -5.07 14.62
CA TYR A 123 12.15 -6.08 14.12
C TYR A 123 13.28 -5.51 13.24
N GLY A 124 14.22 -6.37 12.87
CA GLY A 124 15.38 -6.03 12.03
C GLY A 124 16.65 -5.74 12.82
N GLY A 125 17.72 -5.40 12.09
CA GLY A 125 19.03 -5.16 12.70
C GLY A 125 19.02 -4.09 13.78
N ARG A 126 19.84 -4.28 14.83
CA ARG A 126 20.14 -3.27 15.83
C ARG A 126 21.56 -2.77 15.62
N SER A 127 21.67 -1.56 15.10
CA SER A 127 22.98 -0.93 14.91
C SER A 127 23.55 -0.48 16.25
N LYS A 128 24.88 -0.55 16.38
CA LYS A 128 25.63 0.05 17.51
C LYS A 128 26.24 1.40 17.16
N SER A 129 26.21 1.80 15.89
CA SER A 129 26.87 3.01 15.38
C SER A 129 25.90 4.09 14.88
N ARG A 130 24.59 3.80 14.86
CA ARG A 130 23.53 4.73 14.46
C ARG A 130 22.18 4.27 15.02
N TRP A 131 21.16 5.13 14.93
CA TRP A 131 19.78 4.75 15.21
C TRP A 131 19.36 3.58 14.31
N SER A 132 18.71 2.59 14.91
CA SER A 132 18.22 1.43 14.16
C SER A 132 17.03 1.85 13.32
N ALA A 133 17.09 1.63 12.01
CA ALA A 133 15.93 1.81 11.14
C ALA A 133 14.82 0.84 11.58
N LYS A 134 13.64 1.40 11.86
CA LYS A 134 12.47 0.73 12.47
C LYS A 134 11.16 1.27 11.87
N HIS A 135 11.27 1.84 10.68
CA HIS A 135 10.12 2.25 9.90
C HIS A 135 10.44 2.21 8.41
N ASP A 136 9.37 2.05 7.64
CA ASP A 136 9.30 2.31 6.21
C ASP A 136 8.29 3.45 5.98
N ASN A 137 8.37 4.07 4.82
CA ASN A 137 7.58 5.22 4.42
C ASN A 137 6.58 4.79 3.33
N ILE A 138 5.33 5.21 3.47
CA ILE A 138 4.28 4.96 2.48
C ILE A 138 3.71 6.32 2.06
N LEU A 139 3.98 6.72 0.82
CA LEU A 139 3.48 7.97 0.26
C LEU A 139 2.07 7.75 -0.30
N TRP A 140 1.12 8.60 0.07
CA TRP A 140 -0.23 8.59 -0.48
C TRP A 140 -0.47 9.80 -1.39
N TYR A 141 -0.80 9.52 -2.65
CA TYR A 141 -1.30 10.49 -3.61
C TYR A 141 -2.75 10.19 -3.98
N ALA A 142 -3.58 11.22 -4.06
CA ALA A 142 -4.88 11.14 -4.73
C ALA A 142 -4.71 11.53 -6.20
N ARG A 143 -5.52 10.97 -7.11
CA ARG A 143 -5.54 11.45 -8.51
C ARG A 143 -6.03 12.88 -8.61
N ASP A 144 -7.03 13.21 -7.79
CA ASP A 144 -7.61 14.52 -7.63
C ASP A 144 -7.74 14.78 -6.12
N PRO A 145 -7.03 15.77 -5.54
CA PRO A 145 -7.05 16.01 -4.09
C PRO A 145 -8.40 16.53 -3.60
N ALA A 146 -9.29 17.00 -4.49
CA ALA A 146 -10.65 17.36 -4.15
C ALA A 146 -11.63 16.18 -4.23
N ARG A 147 -11.25 15.09 -4.92
CA ARG A 147 -12.14 13.94 -5.20
C ARG A 147 -11.36 12.63 -5.16
N TYR A 148 -11.45 11.92 -4.04
CA TYR A 148 -10.85 10.61 -3.87
C TYR A 148 -11.68 9.71 -2.96
N THR A 149 -11.51 8.40 -3.12
CA THR A 149 -12.16 7.40 -2.26
C THR A 149 -11.52 7.36 -0.87
N PHE A 150 -12.33 7.58 0.17
CA PHE A 150 -11.92 7.49 1.57
C PHE A 150 -13.06 7.00 2.47
N GLN A 151 -13.06 5.71 2.77
CA GLN A 151 -14.07 5.06 3.61
C GLN A 151 -13.72 5.21 5.09
N TYR A 152 -14.04 6.36 5.68
CA TYR A 152 -13.72 6.67 7.08
C TYR A 152 -14.21 5.60 8.07
N GLU A 153 -15.39 5.03 7.84
CA GLU A 153 -15.96 4.01 8.72
C GLU A 153 -15.29 2.63 8.58
N ALA A 154 -14.54 2.41 7.50
CA ALA A 154 -13.75 1.18 7.31
C ALA A 154 -12.39 1.24 8.03
N ILE A 155 -11.98 2.39 8.58
CA ILE A 155 -10.73 2.52 9.31
C ILE A 155 -10.81 1.70 10.60
N ASP A 156 -9.82 0.83 10.82
CA ASP A 156 -9.73 0.05 12.06
C ASP A 156 -9.61 0.95 13.29
N ARG A 157 -10.13 0.48 14.42
CA ARG A 157 -10.16 1.23 15.68
C ARG A 157 -9.11 0.71 16.64
N ILE A 158 -8.41 1.63 17.29
CA ILE A 158 -7.41 1.35 18.33
C ILE A 158 -8.02 1.74 19.68
N PRO A 159 -7.93 0.88 20.71
CA PRO A 159 -8.37 1.24 22.05
C PRO A 159 -7.64 2.49 22.58
N TYR A 160 -8.35 3.28 23.38
CA TYR A 160 -7.69 4.35 24.15
C TYR A 160 -6.80 3.74 25.22
N MET A 161 -5.59 4.28 25.40
CA MET A 161 -4.69 3.87 26.49
C MET A 161 -5.24 4.25 27.87
N ALA A 162 -5.96 5.36 27.93
CA ALA A 162 -6.63 5.86 29.12
C ALA A 162 -8.13 6.06 28.81
N PRO A 163 -8.93 4.97 28.76
CA PRO A 163 -10.33 5.04 28.36
C PRO A 163 -11.18 5.89 29.32
N GLY A 164 -10.78 6.02 30.59
CA GLY A 164 -11.45 6.86 31.58
C GLY A 164 -11.34 8.37 31.31
N LEU A 165 -10.47 8.81 30.40
CA LEU A 165 -10.34 10.22 30.00
C LEU A 165 -11.24 10.61 28.83
N VAL A 166 -12.02 9.67 28.29
CA VAL A 166 -12.97 9.92 27.21
C VAL A 166 -14.35 9.41 27.61
N GLY A 167 -15.40 9.94 26.98
CA GLY A 167 -16.76 9.45 27.20
C GLY A 167 -16.89 7.95 26.88
N PRO A 168 -17.80 7.22 27.56
CA PRO A 168 -17.89 5.76 27.47
C PRO A 168 -18.12 5.25 26.04
N GLU A 169 -18.87 6.00 25.22
CA GLU A 169 -19.09 5.69 23.81
C GLU A 169 -17.79 5.76 22.99
N LYS A 170 -16.97 6.81 23.20
CA LYS A 170 -15.67 6.94 22.54
C LYS A 170 -14.69 5.86 22.99
N ALA A 171 -14.69 5.52 24.28
CA ALA A 171 -13.88 4.43 24.81
C ALA A 171 -14.24 3.09 24.17
N ALA A 172 -15.54 2.80 24.02
CA ALA A 172 -16.03 1.57 23.40
C ALA A 172 -15.74 1.52 21.89
N ARG A 173 -15.94 2.63 21.17
CA ARG A 173 -15.66 2.72 19.73
C ARG A 173 -14.17 2.67 19.41
N GLY A 174 -13.32 3.23 20.27
CA GLY A 174 -11.90 3.42 20.01
C GLY A 174 -11.61 4.64 19.12
N LYS A 175 -10.33 4.92 18.93
CA LYS A 175 -9.83 6.00 18.05
C LYS A 175 -9.36 5.43 16.72
N THR A 176 -9.38 6.24 15.66
CA THR A 176 -8.67 5.89 14.43
C THR A 176 -7.15 5.90 14.66
N PRO A 177 -6.37 5.09 13.92
CA PRO A 177 -4.95 5.33 13.75
C PRO A 177 -4.70 6.73 13.18
N THR A 178 -3.51 7.28 13.45
CA THR A 178 -2.96 8.41 12.72
C THR A 178 -2.26 7.91 11.46
N ASP A 179 -1.46 8.75 10.81
CA ASP A 179 -0.50 8.39 9.77
C ASP A 179 0.77 7.66 10.29
N VAL A 180 0.85 7.36 11.58
CA VAL A 180 1.94 6.54 12.16
C VAL A 180 1.39 5.19 12.57
N TRP A 181 1.74 4.16 11.81
CA TRP A 181 1.14 2.84 11.92
C TRP A 181 2.07 1.87 12.63
N TRP A 182 1.67 1.42 13.82
CA TRP A 182 2.34 0.30 14.45
C TRP A 182 1.81 -1.03 13.92
N GLN A 183 2.68 -1.82 13.30
CA GLN A 183 2.39 -3.18 12.93
C GLN A 183 3.68 -3.97 12.80
N THR A 184 3.78 -5.12 13.46
CA THR A 184 4.98 -5.96 13.32
C THR A 184 5.08 -6.57 11.92
N ILE A 185 6.31 -6.89 11.51
CA ILE A 185 6.58 -7.55 10.22
C ILE A 185 6.03 -8.99 10.21
N VAL A 186 5.98 -9.61 9.04
CA VAL A 186 5.58 -11.01 8.89
C VAL A 186 6.47 -11.92 9.74
N SER A 187 5.88 -12.56 10.74
CA SER A 187 6.60 -13.47 11.63
C SER A 187 7.22 -14.63 10.84
N PRO A 188 8.47 -15.05 11.14
CA PRO A 188 9.08 -16.20 10.48
C PRO A 188 8.32 -17.52 10.65
N GLN A 189 7.43 -17.62 11.65
CA GLN A 189 6.53 -18.77 11.88
C GLN A 189 5.04 -18.40 11.69
N GLY A 190 4.74 -17.21 11.17
CA GLY A 190 3.38 -16.73 10.97
C GLY A 190 2.63 -17.52 9.89
N ARG A 191 1.31 -17.65 10.04
CA ARG A 191 0.44 -18.36 9.09
C ARG A 191 0.39 -17.70 7.71
N GLU A 192 0.52 -16.37 7.65
CA GLU A 192 0.51 -15.62 6.38
C GLU A 192 1.80 -15.80 5.57
N LYS A 193 2.87 -16.38 6.13
CA LYS A 193 4.19 -16.42 5.50
C LYS A 193 4.22 -17.37 4.29
N THR A 194 4.60 -16.85 3.14
CA THR A 194 4.76 -17.63 1.89
C THR A 194 6.21 -18.04 1.60
N GLY A 195 7.15 -17.51 2.38
CA GLY A 195 8.60 -17.68 2.15
C GLY A 195 9.19 -16.71 1.13
N TYR A 196 8.40 -15.78 0.57
CA TYR A 196 8.94 -14.68 -0.23
C TYR A 196 9.75 -13.73 0.68
N PRO A 197 10.94 -13.23 0.27
CA PRO A 197 11.85 -12.54 1.18
C PRO A 197 11.30 -11.27 1.83
N THR A 198 10.63 -10.43 1.05
CA THR A 198 10.19 -9.06 1.40
C THR A 198 8.67 -8.94 1.57
N GLN A 199 8.00 -10.04 1.93
CA GLN A 199 6.54 -10.06 2.11
C GLN A 199 6.07 -9.00 3.11
N LYS A 200 5.12 -8.15 2.69
CA LYS A 200 4.44 -7.17 3.54
C LYS A 200 3.31 -7.82 4.37
N PRO A 201 3.06 -7.38 5.62
CA PRO A 201 1.98 -7.95 6.44
C PRO A 201 0.60 -7.62 5.87
N LEU A 202 -0.31 -8.61 5.89
CA LEU A 202 -1.68 -8.42 5.38
C LEU A 202 -2.39 -7.23 6.01
N LYS A 203 -2.29 -7.08 7.34
CA LYS A 203 -3.00 -6.03 8.08
C LYS A 203 -2.71 -4.60 7.61
N ILE A 204 -1.49 -4.32 7.12
CA ILE A 204 -1.18 -2.98 6.55
C ILE A 204 -1.91 -2.80 5.22
N LEU A 205 -1.92 -3.83 4.38
CA LEU A 205 -2.53 -3.76 3.04
C LEU A 205 -4.05 -3.81 3.11
N GLU A 206 -4.63 -4.59 4.02
CA GLU A 206 -6.07 -4.61 4.30
C GLU A 206 -6.57 -3.22 4.66
N ARG A 207 -5.85 -2.50 5.54
CA ARG A 207 -6.19 -1.11 5.89
C ARG A 207 -6.22 -0.21 4.64
N ILE A 208 -5.20 -0.27 3.79
CA ILE A 208 -5.13 0.52 2.56
C ILE A 208 -6.30 0.17 1.63
N VAL A 209 -6.53 -1.12 1.39
CA VAL A 209 -7.60 -1.63 0.51
C VAL A 209 -8.97 -1.17 0.98
N VAL A 210 -9.33 -1.41 2.25
CA VAL A 210 -10.71 -1.14 2.71
C VAL A 210 -11.00 0.35 2.80
N VAL A 211 -10.01 1.19 3.12
CA VAL A 211 -10.18 2.63 3.24
C VAL A 211 -10.20 3.32 1.88
N HIS A 212 -9.34 2.90 0.92
CA HIS A 212 -9.13 3.62 -0.33
C HIS A 212 -9.75 2.97 -1.58
N SER A 213 -10.61 1.96 -1.38
CA SER A 213 -11.39 1.34 -2.46
C SER A 213 -12.72 0.82 -1.95
N ARG A 214 -13.70 0.64 -2.85
CA ARG A 214 -15.03 0.08 -2.58
C ARG A 214 -15.09 -1.40 -3.00
N PRO A 215 -15.95 -2.24 -2.40
CA PRO A 215 -16.20 -3.57 -2.95
C PRO A 215 -16.58 -3.50 -4.43
N GLY A 216 -16.04 -4.40 -5.26
CA GLY A 216 -16.20 -4.41 -6.71
C GLY A 216 -15.23 -3.51 -7.49
N ASP A 217 -14.44 -2.66 -6.81
CA ASP A 217 -13.39 -1.89 -7.46
C ASP A 217 -12.28 -2.80 -8.01
N LEU A 218 -11.64 -2.34 -9.09
CA LEU A 218 -10.45 -2.97 -9.67
C LEU A 218 -9.18 -2.31 -9.15
N LEU A 219 -8.27 -3.11 -8.61
CA LEU A 219 -7.00 -2.66 -8.03
C LEU A 219 -5.79 -3.14 -8.83
N LEU A 220 -4.65 -2.49 -8.64
CA LEU A 220 -3.41 -2.85 -9.33
C LEU A 220 -2.19 -2.79 -8.41
N ASP A 221 -1.34 -3.81 -8.53
CA ASP A 221 0.02 -3.81 -8.01
C ASP A 221 0.96 -4.42 -9.05
N PHE A 222 1.87 -3.61 -9.59
CA PHE A 222 2.84 -4.04 -10.60
C PHE A 222 4.25 -4.28 -10.05
N PHE A 223 4.33 -4.46 -8.73
CA PHE A 223 5.47 -4.97 -7.97
C PHE A 223 4.99 -6.03 -6.96
N ALA A 224 4.13 -6.93 -7.43
CA ALA A 224 3.24 -7.72 -6.57
C ALA A 224 3.96 -8.67 -5.60
N GLY A 225 5.16 -9.16 -5.96
CA GLY A 225 6.03 -9.99 -5.14
C GLY A 225 5.30 -11.19 -4.54
N SER A 226 5.02 -11.09 -3.25
CA SER A 226 4.35 -12.15 -2.50
C SER A 226 2.82 -12.26 -2.72
N GLY A 227 2.20 -11.31 -3.42
CA GLY A 227 0.75 -11.24 -3.63
C GLY A 227 -0.05 -10.81 -2.40
N SER A 228 0.58 -10.18 -1.40
CA SER A 228 -0.11 -9.78 -0.17
C SER A 228 -1.18 -8.72 -0.42
N PHE A 229 -0.94 -7.79 -1.35
CA PHE A 229 -1.92 -6.77 -1.74
C PHE A 229 -3.14 -7.40 -2.40
N GLY A 230 -2.93 -8.35 -3.32
CA GLY A 230 -4.02 -9.06 -3.97
C GLY A 230 -4.84 -9.93 -3.02
N GLU A 231 -4.19 -10.62 -2.06
CA GLU A 231 -4.95 -11.35 -1.04
C GLU A 231 -5.84 -10.41 -0.20
N ALA A 232 -5.32 -9.24 0.18
CA ALA A 232 -6.11 -8.22 0.89
C ALA A 232 -7.30 -7.74 0.03
N ALA A 233 -7.07 -7.44 -1.25
CA ALA A 233 -8.12 -7.04 -2.19
C ALA A 233 -9.25 -8.09 -2.25
N LEU A 234 -8.89 -9.34 -2.53
CA LEU A 234 -9.84 -10.43 -2.77
C LEU A 234 -10.63 -10.81 -1.51
N ARG A 235 -9.97 -10.86 -0.34
CA ARG A 235 -10.65 -11.10 0.94
C ARG A 235 -11.71 -10.05 1.26
N HIS A 236 -11.57 -8.86 0.71
CA HIS A 236 -12.50 -7.76 0.87
C HIS A 236 -13.42 -7.56 -0.34
N GLY A 237 -13.45 -8.48 -1.31
CA GLY A 237 -14.37 -8.41 -2.45
C GLY A 237 -14.01 -7.30 -3.44
N ARG A 238 -12.71 -7.08 -3.67
CA ARG A 238 -12.20 -6.25 -4.78
C ARG A 238 -11.56 -7.16 -5.83
N ASP A 239 -11.66 -6.74 -7.09
CA ASP A 239 -10.93 -7.35 -8.20
C ASP A 239 -9.49 -6.79 -8.21
N VAL A 240 -8.52 -7.56 -8.69
CA VAL A 240 -7.11 -7.13 -8.67
C VAL A 240 -6.28 -7.68 -9.82
N VAL A 241 -5.44 -6.82 -10.39
CA VAL A 241 -4.38 -7.18 -11.33
C VAL A 241 -3.03 -7.13 -10.61
N LEU A 242 -2.29 -8.22 -10.67
CA LEU A 242 -0.96 -8.34 -10.05
C LEU A 242 0.09 -8.65 -11.11
N VAL A 243 1.15 -7.85 -11.16
CA VAL A 243 2.26 -8.01 -12.11
C VAL A 243 3.57 -8.15 -11.34
N ASP A 244 4.37 -9.14 -11.72
CA ASP A 244 5.75 -9.28 -11.24
C ASP A 244 6.62 -9.92 -12.32
N GLN A 245 7.85 -9.42 -12.50
CA GLN A 245 8.79 -9.98 -13.48
C GLN A 245 9.51 -11.23 -12.96
N ASN A 246 9.44 -11.53 -11.65
CA ASN A 246 10.09 -12.69 -11.05
C ASN A 246 9.18 -13.92 -11.14
N PRO A 247 9.56 -14.99 -11.87
CA PRO A 247 8.76 -16.22 -11.94
C PRO A 247 8.50 -16.86 -10.57
N GLU A 248 9.40 -16.71 -9.60
CA GLU A 248 9.20 -17.21 -8.25
C GLU A 248 8.11 -16.43 -7.49
N ALA A 249 7.97 -15.13 -7.75
CA ALA A 249 6.90 -14.31 -7.21
C ALA A 249 5.56 -14.83 -7.73
N VAL A 250 5.46 -15.06 -9.04
CA VAL A 250 4.24 -15.56 -9.69
C VAL A 250 3.82 -16.92 -9.13
N GLU A 251 4.74 -17.86 -8.94
CA GLU A 251 4.42 -19.16 -8.33
C GLU A 251 4.00 -19.03 -6.86
N VAL A 252 4.58 -18.08 -6.11
CA VAL A 252 4.13 -17.76 -4.75
C VAL A 252 2.71 -17.20 -4.77
N MET A 253 2.40 -16.25 -5.65
CA MET A 253 1.08 -15.65 -5.79
C MET A 253 0.04 -16.69 -6.18
N ARG A 254 0.35 -17.55 -7.15
CA ARG A 254 -0.55 -18.64 -7.60
C ARG A 254 -1.00 -19.52 -6.43
N ARG A 255 -0.07 -19.94 -5.57
CA ARG A 255 -0.41 -20.76 -4.38
C ARG A 255 -1.15 -19.96 -3.32
N ARG A 256 -0.72 -18.72 -3.07
CA ARG A 256 -1.32 -17.85 -2.05
C ARG A 256 -2.78 -17.53 -2.35
N LEU A 257 -3.08 -17.31 -3.63
CA LEU A 257 -4.38 -16.84 -4.11
C LEU A 257 -5.28 -17.98 -4.59
N GLU A 258 -4.89 -19.25 -4.41
CA GLU A 258 -5.64 -20.44 -4.86
C GLU A 258 -7.12 -20.43 -4.41
N PHE A 259 -7.39 -19.88 -3.23
CA PHE A 259 -8.76 -19.75 -2.70
C PHE A 259 -9.70 -18.87 -3.55
N ALA A 260 -9.14 -18.03 -4.41
CA ALA A 260 -9.88 -17.12 -5.30
C ALA A 260 -9.80 -17.55 -6.77
N ALA A 261 -9.29 -18.76 -7.06
CA ALA A 261 -9.19 -19.33 -8.41
C ALA A 261 -8.63 -18.35 -9.48
N PRO A 262 -7.39 -17.84 -9.30
CA PRO A 262 -6.87 -16.78 -10.14
C PRO A 262 -6.60 -17.25 -11.58
N THR A 263 -6.97 -16.44 -12.55
CA THR A 263 -6.52 -16.52 -13.94
C THR A 263 -5.03 -16.14 -14.02
N LEU A 264 -4.26 -16.92 -14.78
CA LEU A 264 -2.87 -16.60 -15.07
C LEU A 264 -2.72 -16.33 -16.56
N GLU A 265 -2.21 -15.16 -16.90
CA GLU A 265 -1.97 -14.72 -18.27
C GLU A 265 -0.48 -14.45 -18.44
N ALA A 266 0.24 -15.33 -19.13
CA ALA A 266 1.60 -15.05 -19.56
C ALA A 266 1.61 -13.96 -20.64
N LEU A 267 2.68 -13.16 -20.68
CA LEU A 267 2.90 -12.13 -21.70
C LEU A 267 2.65 -12.69 -23.11
N GLY A 268 1.63 -12.15 -23.81
CA GLY A 268 1.23 -12.55 -25.16
C GLY A 268 -0.28 -12.83 -25.37
N SER A 269 -1.11 -12.81 -24.32
CA SER A 269 -2.53 -13.22 -24.39
C SER A 269 -3.57 -12.26 -23.79
N LEU A 270 -3.16 -11.09 -23.28
CA LEU A 270 -4.06 -10.11 -22.67
C LEU A 270 -5.07 -9.55 -23.67
N VAL A 271 -6.26 -10.14 -23.68
CA VAL A 271 -7.49 -9.51 -24.14
C VAL A 271 -8.29 -9.20 -22.89
N LEU A 272 -8.07 -8.01 -22.32
CA LEU A 272 -8.97 -7.50 -21.29
C LEU A 272 -10.33 -7.28 -21.95
N LEU A 273 -11.29 -8.15 -21.64
CA LEU A 273 -12.68 -7.94 -22.02
C LEU A 273 -13.08 -6.58 -21.46
N GLN A 274 -13.36 -5.62 -22.35
CA GLN A 274 -13.90 -4.34 -21.96
C GLN A 274 -15.19 -4.60 -21.18
N ARG A 275 -15.19 -4.35 -19.87
CA ARG A 275 -16.45 -4.24 -19.14
C ARG A 275 -17.20 -3.09 -19.80
N GLU A 276 -18.34 -3.38 -20.41
CA GLU A 276 -19.28 -2.35 -20.84
C GLU A 276 -19.58 -1.50 -19.61
N THR A 277 -19.19 -0.23 -19.66
CA THR A 277 -19.61 0.77 -18.69
C THR A 277 -21.12 0.88 -18.81
N VAL A 278 -21.85 0.25 -17.89
CA VAL A 278 -23.22 0.63 -17.63
C VAL A 278 -23.15 2.04 -17.07
N ALA A 279 -23.39 3.03 -17.93
CA ALA A 279 -23.50 4.41 -17.53
C ALA A 279 -24.53 4.48 -16.39
N ALA A 280 -24.08 4.80 -15.18
CA ALA A 280 -24.97 5.18 -14.11
C ALA A 280 -25.81 6.35 -14.64
N ALA A 281 -27.12 6.14 -14.69
CA ALA A 281 -28.06 7.21 -14.97
C ALA A 281 -27.79 8.37 -13.99
N PRO A 282 -27.78 9.62 -14.46
CA PRO A 282 -27.60 10.75 -13.55
C PRO A 282 -28.74 10.72 -12.54
N ASP A 283 -28.37 10.56 -11.27
CA ASP A 283 -29.26 10.75 -10.14
C ASP A 283 -29.66 12.22 -10.12
N GLU A 284 -30.94 12.52 -10.42
CA GLU A 284 -31.48 13.86 -10.33
C GLU A 284 -31.48 14.29 -8.86
N ALA A 285 -30.42 14.97 -8.44
CA ALA A 285 -30.41 15.70 -7.18
C ALA A 285 -31.52 16.78 -7.21
N PRO A 286 -32.35 16.90 -6.16
CA PRO A 286 -33.42 17.88 -6.14
C PRO A 286 -32.82 19.29 -6.10
N ALA A 287 -33.23 20.11 -7.06
CA ALA A 287 -32.86 21.51 -7.18
C ALA A 287 -33.31 22.31 -5.94
N THR A 288 -32.37 22.69 -5.08
CA THR A 288 -32.54 23.84 -4.18
C THR A 288 -32.11 25.10 -4.91
N GLY A 289 -33.08 25.93 -5.29
CA GLY A 289 -32.88 27.17 -6.04
C GLY A 289 -32.11 28.26 -5.27
N PRO A 290 -31.66 29.32 -5.97
CA PRO A 290 -30.86 30.38 -5.39
C PRO A 290 -31.74 31.37 -4.62
N LEU A 291 -31.42 31.63 -3.36
CA LEU A 291 -31.93 32.79 -2.64
C LEU A 291 -30.95 33.95 -2.80
N ALA A 292 -31.38 34.95 -3.56
CA ALA A 292 -30.68 36.21 -3.76
C ALA A 292 -30.85 37.15 -2.55
N ALA A 293 -29.72 37.77 -2.18
CA ALA A 293 -29.48 39.12 -1.68
C ALA A 293 -30.56 39.87 -0.87
N GLU A 294 -30.13 40.37 0.31
CA GLU A 294 -30.27 41.79 0.67
C GLU A 294 -29.05 42.26 1.49
N SER A 295 -28.59 43.49 1.20
CA SER A 295 -27.52 44.23 1.90
C SER A 295 -28.08 45.05 3.07
N PRO A 296 -27.21 45.57 3.96
CA PRO A 296 -27.14 47.04 4.02
C PRO A 296 -25.71 47.62 4.21
N THR A 297 -25.43 48.62 3.37
CA THR A 297 -24.77 49.93 3.58
C THR A 297 -23.85 50.23 4.79
N GLY A 298 -22.67 50.81 4.47
CA GLY A 298 -21.96 51.94 5.15
C GLY A 298 -21.34 51.67 6.54
N GLU A 299 -20.18 52.15 6.96
CA GLU A 299 -19.28 53.24 6.56
C GLU A 299 -17.88 53.02 7.20
N ASP A 300 -16.88 53.70 6.63
CA ASP A 300 -15.62 54.21 7.20
C ASP A 300 -14.49 53.29 7.72
N ARG A 301 -13.35 53.40 7.00
CA ARG A 301 -11.98 53.23 7.53
C ARG A 301 -11.53 54.55 8.19
N PRO A 302 -10.49 54.52 9.05
CA PRO A 302 -9.15 54.78 8.49
C PRO A 302 -8.06 53.84 9.00
N ALA A 303 -6.96 53.85 8.25
CA ALA A 303 -5.70 53.17 8.52
C ALA A 303 -4.87 53.86 9.61
N ALA A 304 -3.96 53.13 10.28
CA ALA A 304 -2.51 53.38 10.22
C ALA A 304 -1.70 52.55 11.25
N ALA A 305 -0.47 52.27 10.83
CA ALA A 305 0.78 52.22 11.60
C ALA A 305 1.27 50.91 12.26
N SER A 306 2.43 50.51 11.76
CA SER A 306 3.42 49.53 12.21
C SER A 306 4.22 49.99 13.44
N LEU A 307 4.79 49.03 14.20
CA LEU A 307 6.22 48.87 14.56
C LEU A 307 6.43 48.19 15.94
N GLU A 308 7.31 47.17 15.95
CA GLU A 308 8.33 46.80 16.97
C GLU A 308 7.87 46.45 18.41
N GLN A 309 8.54 45.64 19.25
CA GLN A 309 9.63 44.66 19.25
C GLN A 309 9.61 43.98 20.66
N ASP A 310 10.07 42.74 20.72
CA ASP A 310 10.79 42.06 21.82
C ASP A 310 10.21 41.71 23.21
N ALA A 311 10.65 40.51 23.63
CA ALA A 311 10.97 40.01 24.99
C ALA A 311 9.89 39.28 25.82
N ALA A 312 10.15 37.98 26.03
CA ALA A 312 9.65 37.15 27.13
C ALA A 312 10.61 37.24 28.35
N PRO A 313 10.41 36.54 29.49
CA PRO A 313 9.20 35.93 30.07
C PRO A 313 8.97 36.37 31.55
N GLY A 314 7.80 36.09 32.12
CA GLY A 314 7.61 36.22 33.57
C GLY A 314 6.19 35.90 34.06
N ASP A 315 6.10 34.84 34.86
CA ASP A 315 5.12 34.52 35.90
C ASP A 315 3.62 34.77 35.64
N SER A 316 2.85 33.69 35.57
CA SER A 316 1.38 33.71 35.64
C SER A 316 0.94 33.14 37.00
N PRO A 317 0.10 33.83 37.78
CA PRO A 317 -0.61 33.21 38.89
C PRO A 317 -1.89 32.53 38.39
N GLU A 318 -2.25 31.47 39.11
CA GLU A 318 -3.46 30.66 38.97
C GLU A 318 -4.75 31.49 38.97
N VAL A 319 -5.69 31.15 38.07
CA VAL A 319 -7.10 31.56 38.20
C VAL A 319 -8.01 30.39 37.78
N GLU A 320 -8.99 30.15 38.65
CA GLU A 320 -9.97 29.08 38.66
C GLU A 320 -10.99 29.07 37.50
N ASP A 321 -11.55 27.88 37.34
CA ASP A 321 -12.46 27.33 36.34
C ASP A 321 -13.93 27.81 36.48
N ARG A 322 -14.60 28.18 35.37
CA ARG A 322 -16.08 28.07 35.20
C ARG A 322 -16.45 27.86 33.71
N PRO A 323 -17.40 26.95 33.39
CA PRO A 323 -17.66 26.52 32.02
C PRO A 323 -18.72 27.39 31.31
N ALA A 324 -18.55 27.58 30.00
CA ALA A 324 -19.53 28.19 29.11
C ALA A 324 -20.39 27.12 28.41
N ALA A 325 -21.70 27.39 28.35
CA ALA A 325 -22.74 26.53 27.81
C ALA A 325 -22.64 26.33 26.28
N SER A 326 -22.97 25.12 25.82
CA SER A 326 -23.23 24.79 24.40
C SER A 326 -24.74 24.73 24.15
N PRO A 327 -25.23 25.10 22.95
CA PRO A 327 -26.65 25.00 22.61
C PRO A 327 -27.06 23.58 22.23
N GLU A 328 -28.27 23.22 22.64
CA GLU A 328 -28.94 21.94 22.41
C GLU A 328 -29.23 21.69 20.92
N SER A 329 -29.11 20.44 20.50
CA SER A 329 -29.63 19.94 19.22
C SER A 329 -30.52 18.73 19.49
N THR A 330 -31.78 18.88 19.06
CA THR A 330 -32.91 17.99 19.25
C THR A 330 -32.75 16.68 18.47
N ARG A 331 -33.00 15.56 19.15
CA ARG A 331 -33.10 14.22 18.58
C ARG A 331 -34.36 14.08 17.71
N GLN A 332 -34.23 13.37 16.60
CA GLN A 332 -35.33 12.64 15.97
C GLN A 332 -34.93 11.16 15.87
N ASP A 333 -35.74 10.31 16.49
CA ASP A 333 -35.65 8.86 16.45
C ASP A 333 -36.18 8.31 15.12
N ALA A 334 -35.55 7.27 14.59
CA ALA A 334 -36.12 6.38 13.59
C ALA A 334 -35.81 4.90 13.92
N ALA A 335 -36.84 4.07 13.80
CA ALA A 335 -36.95 2.68 14.23
C ALA A 335 -36.30 1.66 13.25
N PRO A 336 -36.20 0.36 13.60
CA PRO A 336 -35.26 -0.60 12.99
C PRO A 336 -35.88 -1.43 11.85
N GLY A 337 -35.06 -1.80 10.87
CA GLY A 337 -35.29 -2.83 9.85
C GLY A 337 -34.00 -3.00 9.04
N GLU A 338 -33.60 -4.13 8.49
CA GLU A 338 -34.10 -5.50 8.41
C GLU A 338 -32.87 -6.41 8.21
N SER A 339 -33.03 -7.69 8.53
CA SER A 339 -32.04 -8.76 8.41
C SER A 339 -31.70 -9.05 6.94
N LEU A 340 -30.42 -8.99 6.56
CA LEU A 340 -29.93 -9.51 5.27
C LEU A 340 -29.46 -10.96 5.43
N ALA A 341 -30.17 -11.86 4.77
CA ALA A 341 -29.80 -13.26 4.60
C ALA A 341 -28.97 -13.43 3.31
N ASP A 342 -27.89 -14.20 3.45
CA ASP A 342 -27.32 -15.17 2.50
C ASP A 342 -27.35 -14.83 1.00
N GLU A 343 -26.26 -14.22 0.50
CA GLU A 343 -25.91 -14.26 -0.93
C GLU A 343 -24.65 -15.13 -1.13
N ALA A 344 -24.78 -16.10 -2.05
CA ALA A 344 -23.72 -17.02 -2.45
C ALA A 344 -22.48 -16.30 -3.02
N PRO A 345 -21.26 -16.85 -2.87
CA PRO A 345 -20.05 -16.18 -3.30
C PRO A 345 -19.99 -16.07 -4.82
N ARG A 346 -19.77 -14.85 -5.34
CA ARG A 346 -19.47 -14.60 -6.76
C ARG A 346 -17.99 -14.88 -7.03
N GLU A 347 -17.73 -15.52 -8.16
CA GLU A 347 -16.38 -15.82 -8.66
C GLU A 347 -15.64 -14.49 -8.95
N ALA A 348 -14.50 -14.28 -8.29
CA ALA A 348 -13.63 -13.13 -8.53
C ALA A 348 -12.58 -13.52 -9.58
N GLU A 349 -12.44 -12.70 -10.63
CA GLU A 349 -11.39 -12.88 -11.63
C GLU A 349 -10.10 -12.18 -11.15
N VAL A 350 -8.99 -12.91 -11.15
CA VAL A 350 -7.66 -12.40 -10.81
C VAL A 350 -6.77 -12.64 -12.01
N THR A 351 -5.94 -11.69 -12.44
CA THR A 351 -4.96 -11.91 -13.51
C THR A 351 -3.53 -11.80 -12.97
N LEU A 352 -2.74 -12.87 -13.13
CA LEU A 352 -1.31 -12.94 -12.78
C LEU A 352 -0.44 -13.07 -14.03
N ALA A 353 0.62 -12.27 -14.20
CA ALA A 353 1.52 -12.34 -15.37
C ALA A 353 2.99 -12.63 -15.03
N ALA A 354 3.68 -13.44 -15.87
CA ALA A 354 5.11 -13.78 -15.81
C ALA A 354 5.77 -13.72 -17.21
N GLU A 355 7.08 -13.47 -17.25
CA GLU A 355 7.91 -13.46 -18.47
C GLU A 355 8.89 -14.65 -18.46
N THR A 356 9.05 -15.34 -19.59
CA THR A 356 10.03 -16.42 -19.78
C THR A 356 11.13 -15.96 -20.73
N SER A 357 12.37 -15.84 -20.26
CA SER A 357 13.53 -15.61 -21.13
C SER A 357 14.09 -16.96 -21.62
N GLU A 358 13.92 -17.27 -22.90
CA GLU A 358 14.74 -18.29 -23.57
C GLU A 358 16.02 -17.63 -24.10
N THR A 359 17.17 -18.08 -23.60
CA THR A 359 18.49 -17.77 -24.18
C THR A 359 18.73 -18.69 -25.38
N PRO A 360 18.99 -18.19 -26.59
CA PRO A 360 19.32 -19.06 -27.72
C PRO A 360 20.74 -19.61 -27.57
N ALA A 361 20.88 -20.93 -27.66
CA ALA A 361 22.16 -21.61 -27.78
C ALA A 361 22.78 -21.29 -29.16
N ILE A 362 23.92 -20.59 -29.15
CA ILE A 362 24.73 -20.38 -30.35
C ILE A 362 25.49 -21.69 -30.61
N VAL A 363 25.11 -22.39 -31.68
CA VAL A 363 25.85 -23.52 -32.25
C VAL A 363 26.99 -22.92 -33.10
N GLY A 364 28.23 -23.13 -32.68
CA GLY A 364 29.42 -22.79 -33.47
C GLY A 364 29.97 -24.01 -34.19
N GLU A 365 29.85 -24.03 -35.52
CA GLU A 365 30.51 -25.00 -36.40
C GLU A 365 31.91 -24.49 -36.84
N GLY A 366 32.95 -25.20 -36.39
CA GLY A 366 34.20 -25.54 -37.10
C GLY A 366 35.28 -24.46 -37.38
N PRO A 367 36.48 -24.85 -37.88
CA PRO A 367 37.11 -26.16 -37.87
C PRO A 367 38.51 -26.17 -37.21
N ALA A 368 39.02 -27.39 -36.99
CA ALA A 368 40.39 -27.67 -36.59
C ALA A 368 41.39 -27.37 -37.71
N ALA A 369 42.52 -26.75 -37.37
CA ALA A 369 43.78 -26.83 -38.12
C ALA A 369 44.94 -26.83 -37.13
N ALA A 370 45.88 -27.73 -37.40
CA ALA A 370 47.07 -28.06 -36.63
C ALA A 370 48.26 -27.12 -36.91
N GLU A 371 49.38 -27.44 -36.26
CA GLU A 371 50.78 -26.97 -36.40
C GLU A 371 51.23 -26.01 -35.28
N GLU A 372 51.96 -26.48 -34.26
CA GLU A 372 53.39 -26.88 -34.19
C GLU A 372 54.36 -25.68 -34.06
N VAL A 373 55.39 -25.90 -33.24
CA VAL A 373 56.67 -25.18 -33.10
C VAL A 373 56.73 -24.00 -32.12
N GLY A 374 57.57 -24.15 -31.09
CA GLY A 374 58.23 -23.04 -30.39
C GLY A 374 58.37 -23.20 -28.88
#